data_AF-A0A0A9WUG2-F1
#
_entry.id   AF-A0A0A9WUG2-F1
#
_cell.length_a   1.000
_cell.length_b   1.000
_cell.length_c   1.000
_cell.angle_alpha   90.00
_cell.angle_beta   90.00
_cell.angle_gamma   90.00
#
_symmetry.space_group_name_H-M   'P 1'
#
loop_
_entity.id
_entity.type
_entity.pdbx_description
1 polymer ?
#
loop_
_entity_poly.entity_id
_entity_poly.type
_entity_poly.pdbx_seq_one_letter_code
_entity_poly.pdbx_strand_id
1 'polypeptide(L)'
;EKFSRIQLSFLGLSFFRHPSFSCFTSTLFTIIMCIVPDDPLGDLISDGVRCTLIPTQRGGAKLLAEGYILHKNKRRGNRYYWACRCMKEARCRGCAVTRLVDGEHWLTRTKSHNHPPSDQPY
;
A
#
# COMPACT_ATOMS: atom_id res chain seq x y z
N GLU A 1 -56.34 11.67 -14.50
CA GLU A 1 -56.69 12.92 -13.79
C GLU A 1 -55.75 14.06 -14.20
N LYS A 2 -55.90 15.23 -13.54
CA LYS A 2 -55.21 16.52 -13.60
C LYS A 2 -53.69 16.57 -13.93
N PHE A 3 -53.36 17.35 -14.98
CA PHE A 3 -52.35 18.43 -15.07
C PHE A 3 -51.03 18.42 -14.22
N SER A 4 -49.89 18.31 -14.93
CA SER A 4 -48.87 19.37 -15.19
C SER A 4 -47.95 20.02 -14.10
N ARG A 5 -46.64 20.07 -14.46
CA ARG A 5 -45.53 21.03 -14.14
C ARG A 5 -44.65 20.95 -12.86
N ILE A 6 -43.36 20.62 -13.10
CA ILE A 6 -42.07 21.27 -12.67
C ILE A 6 -41.76 21.58 -11.18
N GLN A 7 -40.69 20.97 -10.64
CA GLN A 7 -39.49 21.50 -9.92
C GLN A 7 -38.62 20.27 -9.50
N LEU A 8 -37.30 20.17 -9.78
CA LEU A 8 -36.15 20.54 -8.91
C LEU A 8 -36.29 20.08 -7.44
N SER A 9 -35.32 19.42 -6.78
CA SER A 9 -33.87 19.16 -7.05
C SER A 9 -33.43 17.87 -6.27
N PHE A 10 -32.17 17.45 -6.03
CA PHE A 10 -30.84 18.07 -6.14
C PHE A 10 -29.66 17.06 -6.31
N LEU A 11 -28.98 16.67 -5.23
CA LEU A 11 -27.73 15.87 -5.13
C LEU A 11 -27.82 14.49 -5.83
N GLY A 12 -26.89 14.04 -6.69
CA GLY A 12 -25.71 14.71 -7.23
C GLY A 12 -24.43 13.88 -7.25
N LEU A 13 -24.42 12.67 -7.85
CA LEU A 13 -23.24 11.97 -8.40
C LEU A 13 -23.66 10.63 -9.07
N SER A 14 -24.08 10.69 -10.34
CA SER A 14 -24.45 9.48 -11.10
C SER A 14 -23.20 8.72 -11.57
N PHE A 15 -23.10 7.43 -11.24
CA PHE A 15 -22.00 6.56 -11.69
C PHE A 15 -22.05 6.30 -13.21
N PHE A 16 -21.37 7.14 -14.00
CA PHE A 16 -21.21 6.91 -15.44
C PHE A 16 -20.18 5.80 -15.72
N ARG A 17 -20.67 4.57 -15.94
CA ARG A 17 -19.84 3.48 -16.49
C ARG A 17 -19.68 3.65 -18.00
N HIS A 18 -18.67 4.41 -18.41
CA HIS A 18 -18.42 4.74 -19.81
C HIS A 18 -17.77 3.58 -20.59
N PRO A 19 -18.34 3.11 -21.72
CA PRO A 19 -17.82 2.00 -22.51
C PRO A 19 -16.72 2.43 -23.50
N SER A 20 -15.82 3.32 -23.08
CA SER A 20 -14.87 3.98 -23.99
C SER A 20 -13.65 4.58 -23.29
N PHE A 21 -12.91 3.77 -22.53
CA PHE A 21 -11.55 4.12 -22.09
C PHE A 21 -10.53 3.16 -22.70
N SER A 22 -9.73 3.69 -23.61
CA SER A 22 -8.65 2.99 -24.27
C SER A 22 -7.54 2.59 -23.29
N CYS A 23 -6.85 1.51 -23.64
CA CYS A 23 -5.77 0.91 -22.88
C CYS A 23 -4.51 1.81 -22.79
N PHE A 24 -4.55 2.83 -21.92
CA PHE A 24 -3.36 3.57 -21.52
C PHE A 24 -2.44 2.72 -20.63
N THR A 25 -1.46 2.07 -21.26
CA THR A 25 -0.37 1.36 -20.59
C THR A 25 0.52 2.35 -19.84
N SER A 26 0.24 2.60 -18.56
CA SER A 26 1.00 3.54 -17.73
C SER A 26 1.28 2.99 -16.32
N THR A 27 2.44 3.38 -15.77
CA THR A 27 3.14 2.79 -14.62
C THR A 27 2.49 3.07 -13.24
N LEU A 28 1.18 3.34 -13.22
CA LEU A 28 0.42 3.76 -12.05
C LEU A 28 -0.37 2.63 -11.39
N PHE A 29 -0.81 1.62 -12.16
CA PHE A 29 -1.72 0.58 -11.64
C PHE A 29 -1.08 -0.31 -10.55
N THR A 30 0.25 -0.46 -10.55
CA THR A 30 1.01 -1.22 -9.55
C THR A 30 0.95 -0.61 -8.14
N ILE A 31 0.65 0.70 -8.02
CA ILE A 31 0.67 1.45 -6.75
C ILE A 31 -0.57 1.13 -5.88
N ILE A 32 -1.62 0.57 -6.48
CA ILE A 32 -2.91 0.29 -5.84
C ILE A 32 -2.89 -1.03 -5.04
N MET A 33 -1.89 -1.91 -5.23
CA MET A 33 -1.78 -3.24 -4.60
C MET A 33 -1.66 -3.25 -3.05
N CYS A 34 -1.63 -2.08 -2.42
CA CYS A 34 -1.75 -1.89 -0.98
C CYS A 34 -2.84 -0.85 -0.64
N ILE A 35 -4.07 -1.09 -1.08
CA ILE A 35 -5.24 -0.69 -0.28
C ILE A 35 -5.39 -1.75 0.80
N VAL A 36 -4.96 -1.42 2.01
CA VAL A 36 -5.50 -2.02 3.23
C VAL A 36 -6.60 -1.04 3.67
N PRO A 37 -7.82 -1.50 4.03
CA PRO A 37 -8.79 -0.60 4.64
C PRO A 37 -8.17 -0.01 5.92
N ASP A 38 -8.48 1.25 6.24
CA ASP A 38 -7.92 1.89 7.44
C ASP A 38 -8.68 1.41 8.68
N ASP A 39 -8.47 0.13 9.02
CA ASP A 39 -9.11 -0.53 10.14
C ASP A 39 -8.62 0.08 11.46
N PRO A 40 -9.50 0.64 12.31
CA PRO A 40 -9.10 1.32 13.54
C PRO A 40 -8.91 0.36 14.73
N LEU A 41 -9.37 -0.90 14.62
CA LEU A 41 -9.32 -1.89 15.70
C LEU A 41 -8.03 -2.71 15.65
N GLY A 42 -7.54 -3.01 14.44
CA GLY A 42 -6.24 -3.66 14.21
C GLY A 42 -5.02 -2.83 14.63
N ASP A 43 -5.21 -1.58 15.06
CA ASP A 43 -4.16 -0.69 15.60
C ASP A 43 -4.03 -0.76 17.14
N LEU A 44 -4.82 -1.60 17.83
CA LEU A 44 -4.81 -1.78 19.29
C LEU A 44 -4.04 -3.02 19.78
N ILE A 45 -3.53 -3.86 18.88
CA ILE A 45 -2.69 -5.02 19.22
C ILE A 45 -1.25 -4.71 18.79
N SER A 46 -0.45 -4.19 19.73
CA SER A 46 0.89 -3.64 19.46
C SER A 46 2.03 -4.65 19.54
N ASP A 47 1.75 -5.94 19.72
CA ASP A 47 2.74 -7.04 19.81
C ASP A 47 3.35 -7.42 18.44
N GLY A 48 3.62 -6.42 17.61
CA GLY A 48 4.20 -6.59 16.28
C GLY A 48 5.70 -6.88 16.33
N VAL A 49 6.23 -7.51 15.28
CA VAL A 49 7.68 -7.71 15.15
C VAL A 49 8.36 -6.37 14.82
N ARG A 50 9.31 -5.92 15.64
CA ARG A 50 10.12 -4.73 15.30
C ARG A 50 10.95 -5.00 14.05
N CYS A 51 10.83 -4.14 13.04
CA CYS A 51 11.53 -4.23 11.77
C CYS A 51 12.77 -3.33 11.74
N THR A 52 13.84 -3.81 11.13
CA THR A 52 15.09 -3.03 10.99
C THR A 52 15.03 -2.15 9.74
N LEU A 53 15.41 -0.87 9.87
CA LEU A 53 15.70 -0.02 8.72
C LEU A 53 17.17 -0.15 8.31
N ILE A 54 17.40 -0.40 7.02
CA ILE A 54 18.74 -0.38 6.40
C ILE A 54 18.89 0.98 5.69
N PRO A 55 19.75 1.90 6.15
CA PRO A 55 20.01 3.16 5.47
C PRO A 55 20.73 2.91 4.14
N THR A 56 20.51 3.81 3.17
CA THR A 56 21.14 3.74 1.84
C THR A 56 21.97 4.99 1.57
N GLN A 57 23.03 4.85 0.78
CA GLN A 57 23.92 5.95 0.36
C GLN A 57 23.20 7.12 -0.33
N ARG A 58 21.96 6.91 -0.82
CA ARG A 58 21.12 7.93 -1.49
C ARG A 58 20.10 8.59 -0.54
N GLY A 59 20.31 8.55 0.77
CA GLY A 59 19.44 9.16 1.79
C GLY A 59 18.08 8.48 2.01
N GLY A 60 17.77 7.42 1.25
CA GLY A 60 16.60 6.56 1.50
C GLY A 60 16.89 5.46 2.50
N ALA A 61 15.86 4.73 2.91
CA ALA A 61 15.98 3.51 3.71
C ALA A 61 15.21 2.35 3.06
N LYS A 62 15.72 1.13 3.23
CA LYS A 62 15.00 -0.13 2.99
C LYS A 62 14.50 -0.66 4.33
N LEU A 63 13.42 -1.45 4.31
CA LEU A 63 12.97 -2.25 5.45
C LEU A 63 13.53 -3.67 5.31
N LEU A 64 14.01 -4.25 6.41
CA LEU A 64 14.22 -5.68 6.58
C LEU A 64 13.10 -6.23 7.46
N ALA A 65 12.30 -7.14 6.91
CA ALA A 65 11.22 -7.84 7.61
C ALA A 65 11.15 -9.29 7.12
N GLU A 66 11.07 -10.26 8.03
CA GLU A 66 10.91 -11.70 7.70
C GLU A 66 11.99 -12.26 6.74
N GLY A 67 13.22 -11.71 6.76
CA GLY A 67 14.30 -12.08 5.82
C GLY A 67 14.19 -11.45 4.42
N TYR A 68 13.19 -10.60 4.19
CA TYR A 68 12.97 -9.90 2.92
C TYR A 68 13.36 -8.43 3.01
N ILE A 69 13.95 -7.94 1.92
CA ILE A 69 14.32 -6.53 1.75
C ILE A 69 13.22 -5.83 0.95
N LEU A 70 12.64 -4.79 1.54
CA LEU A 70 11.55 -4.01 0.93
C LEU A 70 11.92 -2.53 0.78
N HIS A 71 11.51 -1.93 -0.32
CA HIS A 71 11.66 -0.50 -0.59
C HIS A 71 10.41 0.26 -0.15
N LYS A 72 10.59 1.48 0.36
CA LYS A 72 9.49 2.37 0.75
C LYS A 72 8.61 2.72 -0.46
N ASN A 73 7.32 2.40 -0.38
CA ASN A 73 6.33 2.68 -1.42
C ASN A 73 5.59 3.99 -1.11
N LYS A 74 4.91 4.08 0.03
CA LYS A 74 4.15 5.27 0.45
C LYS A 74 4.04 5.38 1.98
N ARG A 75 3.69 6.56 2.50
CA ARG A 75 3.36 6.83 3.92
C ARG A 75 1.95 7.42 4.00
N ARG A 76 1.17 7.05 5.02
CA ARG A 76 -0.11 7.68 5.41
C ARG A 76 -0.15 7.78 6.94
N GLY A 77 -0.15 8.99 7.50
CA GLY A 77 -0.01 9.19 8.95
C GLY A 77 1.24 8.50 9.48
N ASN A 78 1.07 7.61 10.47
CA ASN A 78 2.15 6.76 11.00
C ASN A 78 2.26 5.38 10.32
N ARG A 79 1.37 5.04 9.37
CA ARG A 79 1.43 3.79 8.60
C ARG A 79 2.34 3.94 7.37
N TYR A 80 3.33 3.06 7.24
CA TYR A 80 4.31 3.01 6.17
C TYR A 80 4.11 1.73 5.35
N TYR A 81 4.11 1.88 4.03
CA TYR A 81 3.88 0.80 3.08
C TYR A 81 5.17 0.50 2.33
N TRP A 82 5.53 -0.77 2.24
CA TRP A 82 6.80 -1.25 1.70
C TRP A 82 6.55 -2.35 0.66
N ALA A 83 7.30 -2.34 -0.44
CA ALA A 83 7.18 -3.30 -1.53
C ALA A 83 8.52 -4.04 -1.73
N CYS A 84 8.51 -5.34 -2.00
CA CYS A 84 9.74 -6.12 -2.14
C CYS A 84 10.70 -5.55 -3.20
N ARG A 85 12.02 -5.54 -2.91
CA ARG A 85 13.10 -5.23 -3.86
C ARG A 85 12.90 -5.97 -5.20
N CYS A 86 12.63 -7.27 -5.12
CA CYS A 86 12.48 -8.18 -6.25
C CYS A 86 11.13 -8.07 -6.99
N MET A 87 10.36 -6.99 -6.79
CA MET A 87 9.12 -6.73 -7.55
C MET A 87 9.36 -6.61 -9.06
N LYS A 88 10.54 -6.09 -9.48
CA LYS A 88 10.93 -6.05 -10.90
C LYS A 88 11.61 -7.33 -11.37
N GLU A 89 12.50 -7.87 -10.54
CA GLU A 89 13.39 -9.00 -10.85
C GLU A 89 12.62 -10.34 -10.89
N ALA A 90 11.94 -10.69 -9.78
CA ALA A 90 11.18 -11.93 -9.61
C ALA A 90 9.66 -11.76 -9.81
N ARG A 91 9.23 -10.60 -10.34
CA ARG A 91 7.81 -10.18 -10.44
C ARG A 91 7.05 -10.23 -9.09
N CYS A 92 7.79 -10.07 -7.99
CA CYS A 92 7.29 -10.29 -6.63
C CYS A 92 6.18 -9.30 -6.23
N ARG A 93 5.15 -9.82 -5.55
CA ARG A 93 4.04 -9.04 -4.99
C ARG A 93 4.05 -8.96 -3.45
N GLY A 94 5.10 -9.48 -2.83
CA GLY A 94 5.35 -9.36 -1.40
C GLY A 94 5.47 -7.91 -0.96
N CYS A 95 4.83 -7.58 0.15
CA CYS A 95 4.76 -6.23 0.70
C CYS A 95 4.63 -6.29 2.22
N ALA A 96 5.09 -5.23 2.89
CA ALA A 96 4.89 -5.06 4.33
C ALA A 96 4.19 -3.73 4.63
N VAL A 97 3.42 -3.70 5.70
CA VAL A 97 2.91 -2.48 6.34
C VAL A 97 3.50 -2.42 7.74
N THR A 98 4.13 -1.31 8.08
CA THR A 98 4.65 -1.05 9.43
C THR A 98 4.06 0.24 9.99
N ARG A 99 3.88 0.31 11.30
CA ARG A 99 3.53 1.55 12.02
C ARG A 99 4.78 2.14 12.64
N LEU A 100 4.90 3.47 12.56
CA LEU A 100 5.90 4.23 13.29
C LEU A 100 5.36 4.53 14.70
N VAL A 101 6.05 4.02 15.73
CA VAL A 101 5.76 4.24 17.15
C VAL A 101 7.08 4.57 17.82
N ASP A 102 7.16 5.70 18.52
CA ASP A 102 8.34 6.19 19.26
C ASP A 102 9.67 6.20 18.47
N GLY A 103 9.56 6.38 17.13
CA GLY A 103 10.68 6.39 16.20
C GLY A 103 11.01 5.02 15.57
N GLU A 104 10.48 3.93 16.13
CA GLU A 104 10.68 2.56 15.64
C GLU A 104 9.58 2.08 14.69
N HIS A 105 9.91 1.14 13.81
CA HIS A 105 8.98 0.54 12.87
C HIS A 105 8.50 -0.84 13.34
N TRP A 106 7.22 -0.93 13.67
CA TRP A 106 6.55 -2.14 14.15
C TRP A 106 5.75 -2.80 13.03
N LEU A 107 5.92 -4.11 12.84
CA LEU A 107 5.26 -4.85 11.76
C LEU A 107 3.77 -5.02 12.03
N THR A 108 2.94 -4.52 11.13
CA THR A 108 1.47 -4.62 11.21
C THR A 108 0.92 -5.72 10.29
N ARG A 109 1.54 -5.92 9.12
CA ARG A 109 1.10 -6.92 8.13
C ARG A 109 2.17 -7.22 7.08
N THR A 110 2.29 -8.47 6.66
CA THR A 110 3.03 -8.87 5.44
C THR A 110 2.12 -9.51 4.39
N LYS A 111 2.66 -9.73 3.19
CA LYS A 111 2.11 -10.59 2.14
C LYS A 111 3.22 -11.52 1.65
N SER A 112 2.87 -12.78 1.42
CA SER A 112 3.77 -13.84 0.98
C SER A 112 4.60 -13.44 -0.25
N HIS A 113 5.87 -13.85 -0.23
CA HIS A 113 6.82 -13.69 -1.33
C HIS A 113 6.84 -14.94 -2.22
N ASN A 114 7.19 -14.78 -3.50
CA ASN A 114 7.27 -15.85 -4.49
C ASN A 114 8.73 -16.26 -4.82
N HIS A 115 9.65 -15.98 -3.91
CA HIS A 115 11.08 -16.22 -4.02
C HIS A 115 11.66 -16.44 -2.60
N PRO A 116 12.81 -17.11 -2.45
CA PRO A 116 13.46 -17.23 -1.14
C PRO A 116 13.86 -15.86 -0.56
N PRO A 117 14.03 -15.76 0.78
CA PRO A 117 14.60 -14.57 1.41
C PRO A 117 15.99 -14.25 0.84
N SER A 118 16.35 -12.98 0.83
CA SER A 118 17.63 -12.52 0.30
C SER A 118 18.62 -12.39 1.45
N ASP A 119 19.46 -13.42 1.62
CA ASP A 119 20.37 -13.56 2.77
C ASP A 119 21.40 -12.41 2.92
N GLN A 120 21.62 -11.64 1.84
CA GLN A 120 22.55 -10.52 1.81
C GLN A 120 21.83 -9.16 1.92
N PRO A 121 22.03 -8.37 3.00
CA PRO A 121 21.46 -7.03 3.13
C PRO A 121 22.02 -5.98 2.15
N TYR A 122 23.11 -6.30 1.44
CA TYR A 122 23.79 -5.45 0.47
C TYR A 122 23.74 -6.09 -0.93
#